data_AF-A0A2A1ZTD2-F1
#
_entry.id   AF-A0A2A1ZTD2-F1
#
_cell.length_a   1.000
_cell.length_b   1.000
_cell.length_c   1.000
_cell.angle_alpha   90.00
_cell.angle_beta   90.00
_cell.angle_gamma   90.00
#
_symmetry.space_group_name_H-M   'P 1'
#
loop_
_entity.id
_entity.type
_entity.pdbx_description
1 polymer ?
#
loop_
_entity_poly.entity_id
_entity_poly.type
_entity_poly.pdbx_seq_one_letter_code
_entity_poly.pdbx_strand_id
1 'polypeptide(L)'
;MEYRNLEKLSIKTSLLGFGCMRFPLKDGKIDRYLSKKMVDYAIKNGVNYIDTAYFYHNGESELVVKEIIKDYDRESFYLADKLPTWMIKEESDVLRIFNDQLDKTGVDYFDFYLIHAVNKTRLEEIKKYKVLEKLKQLKLQGKIRYIGFSFHDNLDVFKEAVNLFDWDFCQIQLNYMDTNHQQGLEGYDILTNREIPVIIMEPIKGGSLAKFNPEIEIMFNDYNPTASISSWALRWVGSLPNVKVILSGMSTMEHVIDNIQTFTNFKPLEKHELELIDSVKSKLISLTKVDCTDCKYCMPCEYGVNIPTNFKIYNQHAMYENDKSAKWQLSNLEKSNQTSENCVECQECVSKCPQNIDIPTKLKESEEYFKEYGLK
;
A
#
# COMPACT_ATOMS: atom_id res chain seq x y z
N MET A 1 11.88 -20.02 -2.96
CA MET A 1 11.56 -18.73 -2.32
C MET A 1 12.84 -17.92 -2.22
N GLU A 2 12.83 -16.69 -2.71
CA GLU A 2 13.93 -15.73 -2.56
C GLU A 2 13.95 -15.19 -1.14
N TYR A 3 15.15 -15.08 -0.57
CA TYR A 3 15.35 -14.58 0.77
C TYR A 3 16.40 -13.47 0.77
N ARG A 4 16.15 -12.40 1.53
CA ARG A 4 17.06 -11.27 1.68
C ARG A 4 17.62 -11.22 3.09
N ASN A 5 18.91 -10.92 3.20
CA ASN A 5 19.52 -10.60 4.50
C ASN A 5 19.17 -9.15 4.85
N LEU A 6 18.84 -8.91 6.12
CA LEU A 6 18.82 -7.58 6.71
C LEU A 6 20.09 -7.48 7.55
N GLU A 7 21.16 -7.01 6.92
CA GLU A 7 22.53 -7.10 7.44
C GLU A 7 22.66 -6.39 8.79
N LYS A 8 22.09 -5.18 8.91
CA LYS A 8 22.01 -4.40 10.17
C LYS A 8 21.38 -5.18 11.32
N LEU A 9 20.46 -6.10 11.01
CA LEU A 9 19.64 -6.83 11.99
C LEU A 9 20.09 -8.28 12.19
N SER A 10 21.06 -8.75 11.39
CA SER A 10 21.55 -10.14 11.39
C SER A 10 20.45 -11.21 11.22
N ILE A 11 19.44 -10.92 10.40
CA ILE A 11 18.32 -11.83 10.10
C ILE A 11 18.10 -12.01 8.60
N LYS A 12 17.25 -12.98 8.25
CA LYS A 12 16.92 -13.31 6.88
C LYS A 12 15.41 -13.48 6.69
N THR A 13 14.82 -12.65 5.84
CA THR A 13 13.38 -12.68 5.53
C THR A 13 13.13 -13.25 4.13
N SER A 14 11.99 -13.89 3.92
CA SER A 14 11.48 -14.13 2.57
C SER A 14 11.20 -12.78 1.91
N LEU A 15 11.53 -12.67 0.62
CA LEU A 15 11.28 -11.43 -0.13
C LEU A 15 9.77 -11.17 -0.26
N LEU A 16 8.95 -12.21 -0.32
CA LEU A 16 7.49 -12.09 -0.17
C LEU A 16 7.11 -12.06 1.31
N GLY A 17 6.34 -11.05 1.71
CA GLY A 17 5.63 -11.02 2.99
C GLY A 17 4.12 -11.17 2.80
N PHE A 18 3.46 -11.86 3.73
CA PHE A 18 2.02 -12.06 3.70
C PHE A 18 1.30 -10.88 4.38
N GLY A 19 0.62 -10.05 3.60
CA GLY A 19 -0.16 -8.91 4.12
C GLY A 19 -1.59 -9.29 4.51
N CYS A 20 -1.93 -9.21 5.79
CA CYS A 20 -3.23 -9.62 6.33
C CYS A 20 -4.38 -8.62 6.11
N MET A 21 -4.09 -7.39 5.63
CA MET A 21 -5.10 -6.36 5.33
C MET A 21 -6.15 -6.83 4.30
N ARG A 22 -5.80 -7.81 3.45
CA ARG A 22 -6.64 -8.27 2.33
C ARG A 22 -7.11 -9.71 2.46
N PHE A 23 -7.13 -10.25 3.68
CA PHE A 23 -7.76 -11.55 3.93
C PHE A 23 -9.13 -11.67 3.23
N PRO A 24 -9.42 -12.84 2.65
CA PRO A 24 -10.67 -13.09 1.94
C PRO A 24 -11.87 -12.83 2.84
N LEU A 25 -12.94 -12.32 2.26
CA LEU A 25 -14.19 -12.08 2.97
C LEU A 25 -15.25 -13.09 2.56
N LYS A 26 -16.03 -13.56 3.53
CA LYS A 26 -17.26 -14.33 3.36
C LYS A 26 -18.34 -13.66 4.21
N ASP A 27 -19.44 -13.26 3.56
CA ASP A 27 -20.57 -12.56 4.21
C ASP A 27 -20.14 -11.31 5.01
N GLY A 28 -19.19 -10.54 4.46
CA GLY A 28 -18.69 -9.29 5.07
C GLY A 28 -17.73 -9.47 6.24
N LYS A 29 -17.33 -10.70 6.57
CA LYS A 29 -16.34 -11.02 7.61
C LYS A 29 -15.17 -11.79 7.02
N ILE A 30 -14.03 -11.84 7.71
CA ILE A 30 -12.89 -12.65 7.27
C ILE A 30 -13.32 -14.12 7.14
N ASP A 31 -13.09 -14.72 5.98
CA ASP A 31 -13.17 -16.16 5.79
C ASP A 31 -11.96 -16.80 6.48
N ARG A 32 -12.13 -17.16 7.76
CA ARG A 32 -11.07 -17.73 8.60
C ARG A 32 -10.49 -19.01 8.02
N TYR A 33 -11.33 -19.86 7.41
CA TYR A 33 -10.89 -21.13 6.83
C TYR A 33 -10.00 -20.91 5.61
N LEU A 34 -10.44 -20.07 4.67
CA LEU A 34 -9.64 -19.77 3.48
C LEU A 34 -8.38 -18.97 3.85
N SER A 35 -8.48 -18.01 4.77
CA SER A 35 -7.34 -17.23 5.27
C SER A 35 -6.27 -18.14 5.88
N LYS A 36 -6.68 -19.09 6.75
CA LYS A 36 -5.77 -20.08 7.30
C LYS A 36 -5.10 -20.91 6.22
N LYS A 37 -5.86 -21.46 5.26
CA LYS A 37 -5.29 -22.23 4.15
C LYS A 37 -4.26 -21.43 3.35
N MET A 38 -4.55 -20.17 3.07
CA MET A 38 -3.68 -19.28 2.30
C MET A 38 -2.36 -19.02 3.04
N VAL A 39 -2.42 -18.69 4.33
CA VAL A 39 -1.22 -18.46 5.14
C VAL A 39 -0.44 -19.77 5.34
N ASP A 40 -1.13 -20.89 5.60
CA ASP A 40 -0.49 -22.21 5.73
C ASP A 40 0.27 -22.59 4.45
N TYR A 41 -0.35 -22.36 3.28
CA TYR A 41 0.31 -22.60 2.00
C TYR A 41 1.52 -21.69 1.81
N ALA A 42 1.42 -20.41 2.16
CA ALA A 42 2.52 -19.47 2.07
C ALA A 42 3.71 -19.87 2.97
N ILE A 43 3.46 -20.20 4.24
CA ILE A 43 4.50 -20.63 5.18
C ILE A 43 5.18 -21.92 4.69
N LYS A 44 4.38 -22.91 4.26
CA LYS A 44 4.92 -24.18 3.72
C LYS A 44 5.78 -23.99 2.46
N ASN A 45 5.59 -22.89 1.73
CA ASN A 45 6.39 -22.53 0.56
C ASN A 45 7.46 -21.46 0.86
N GLY A 46 7.78 -21.26 2.15
CA GLY A 46 8.94 -20.51 2.59
C GLY A 46 8.69 -19.04 2.95
N VAL A 47 7.44 -18.55 2.90
CA VAL A 47 7.12 -17.22 3.43
C VAL A 47 7.30 -17.21 4.94
N ASN A 48 8.13 -16.31 5.46
CA ASN A 48 8.40 -16.21 6.89
C ASN A 48 8.13 -14.81 7.47
N TYR A 49 7.51 -13.89 6.72
CA TYR A 49 7.13 -12.56 7.21
C TYR A 49 5.61 -12.39 7.12
N ILE A 50 4.94 -12.19 8.26
CA ILE A 50 3.49 -12.01 8.38
C ILE A 50 3.21 -10.59 8.88
N ASP A 51 2.39 -9.85 8.15
CA ASP A 51 2.10 -8.43 8.43
C ASP A 51 0.63 -8.20 8.79
N THR A 52 0.37 -7.76 10.01
CA THR A 52 -0.96 -7.33 10.47
C THR A 52 -0.92 -5.90 11.01
N ALA A 53 -2.08 -5.37 11.40
CA ALA A 53 -2.19 -4.09 12.08
C ALA A 53 -3.48 -4.03 12.90
N TYR A 54 -3.46 -3.22 13.97
CA TYR A 54 -4.58 -2.98 14.89
C TYR A 54 -5.96 -2.79 14.23
N PHE A 55 -6.03 -2.07 13.10
CA PHE A 55 -7.30 -1.72 12.45
C PHE A 55 -7.66 -2.58 11.24
N TYR A 56 -6.81 -3.53 10.84
CA TYR A 56 -7.11 -4.37 9.68
C TYR A 56 -8.37 -5.19 9.95
N HIS A 57 -9.31 -5.14 8.99
CA HIS A 57 -10.65 -5.74 9.12
C HIS A 57 -11.39 -5.32 10.39
N ASN A 58 -11.35 -4.03 10.72
CA ASN A 58 -11.98 -3.47 11.93
C ASN A 58 -11.47 -4.12 13.23
N GLY A 59 -10.22 -4.59 13.25
CA GLY A 59 -9.57 -5.22 14.40
C GLY A 59 -9.64 -6.75 14.42
N GLU A 60 -10.27 -7.39 13.43
CA GLU A 60 -10.37 -8.85 13.38
C GLU A 60 -9.08 -9.53 12.88
N SER A 61 -8.21 -8.82 12.17
CA SER A 61 -7.01 -9.40 11.55
C SER A 61 -6.07 -10.05 12.57
N GLU A 62 -5.79 -9.37 13.69
CA GLU A 62 -4.91 -9.88 14.75
C GLU A 62 -5.44 -11.18 15.37
N LEU A 63 -6.76 -11.28 15.55
CA LEU A 63 -7.44 -12.47 16.08
C LEU A 63 -7.35 -13.66 15.11
N VAL A 64 -7.49 -13.41 13.80
CA VAL A 64 -7.32 -14.46 12.77
C VAL A 64 -5.86 -14.89 12.69
N VAL A 65 -4.93 -13.95 12.77
CA VAL A 65 -3.49 -14.26 12.81
C VAL A 65 -3.18 -15.17 14.00
N LYS A 66 -3.68 -14.88 15.21
CA LYS A 66 -3.53 -15.75 16.40
C LYS A 66 -3.95 -17.19 16.15
N GLU A 67 -5.10 -17.39 15.53
CA GLU A 67 -5.64 -18.71 15.22
C GLU A 67 -4.75 -19.50 14.25
N ILE A 68 -4.04 -18.80 13.37
CA ILE A 68 -3.17 -19.42 12.37
C ILE A 68 -1.80 -19.72 12.97
N ILE A 69 -1.16 -18.73 13.60
CA ILE A 69 0.23 -18.81 14.03
C ILE A 69 0.45 -19.75 15.22
N LYS A 70 -0.59 -20.05 16.00
CA LYS A 70 -0.51 -21.01 17.12
C LYS A 70 -0.12 -22.43 16.69
N ASP A 71 -0.27 -22.74 15.40
CA ASP A 71 0.08 -24.05 14.82
C ASP A 71 1.57 -24.12 14.41
N TYR A 72 2.33 -23.03 14.60
CA TYR A 72 3.73 -22.90 14.18
C TYR A 72 4.61 -22.50 15.37
N ASP A 73 5.86 -22.98 15.36
CA ASP A 73 6.86 -22.53 16.32
C ASP A 73 7.09 -21.03 16.18
N ARG A 74 7.08 -20.29 17.28
CA ARG A 74 7.17 -18.81 17.27
C ARG A 74 8.41 -18.29 16.55
N GLU A 75 9.52 -19.03 16.60
CA GLU A 75 10.80 -18.67 15.96
C GLU A 75 10.84 -19.00 14.46
N SER A 76 9.85 -19.71 13.92
CA SER A 76 9.81 -20.10 12.50
C SER A 76 9.32 -19.00 11.55
N PHE A 77 8.79 -17.89 12.09
CA PHE A 77 8.30 -16.74 11.33
C PHE A 77 8.55 -15.43 12.08
N TYR A 78 8.55 -14.34 11.31
CA TYR A 78 8.53 -12.97 11.78
C TYR A 78 7.10 -12.43 11.75
N LEU A 79 6.67 -11.84 12.86
CA LEU A 79 5.38 -11.16 12.96
C LEU A 79 5.57 -9.65 13.07
N ALA A 80 4.84 -8.93 12.22
CA ALA A 80 4.79 -7.48 12.19
C ALA A 80 3.44 -6.93 12.62
N ASP A 81 3.47 -5.91 13.47
CA ASP A 81 2.28 -5.17 13.91
C ASP A 81 2.56 -3.66 14.01
N LYS A 82 1.51 -2.85 14.14
CA LYS A 82 1.57 -1.40 13.96
C LYS A 82 0.79 -0.64 15.02
N LEU A 83 1.45 0.30 15.70
CA LEU A 83 0.88 1.22 16.67
C LEU A 83 0.12 2.37 15.99
N PRO A 84 -1.21 2.48 16.11
CA PRO A 84 -1.96 3.61 15.60
C PRO A 84 -1.86 4.83 16.51
N THR A 85 -1.03 5.81 16.16
CA THR A 85 -0.80 6.99 17.05
C THR A 85 -2.04 7.84 17.26
N TRP A 86 -2.98 7.84 16.31
CA TRP A 86 -4.25 8.56 16.42
C TRP A 86 -5.18 8.04 17.52
N MET A 87 -4.87 6.89 18.13
CA MET A 87 -5.57 6.39 19.33
C MET A 87 -4.98 6.90 20.64
N ILE A 88 -3.79 7.52 20.61
CA ILE A 88 -3.05 7.92 21.80
C ILE A 88 -3.54 9.28 22.27
N LYS A 89 -4.12 9.31 23.46
CA LYS A 89 -4.59 10.53 24.14
C LYS A 89 -3.68 10.92 25.29
N GLU A 90 -2.96 9.95 25.86
CA GLU A 90 -1.97 10.11 26.93
C GLU A 90 -0.83 9.08 26.80
N GLU A 91 0.31 9.30 27.47
CA GLU A 91 1.50 8.42 27.34
C GLU A 91 1.21 6.95 27.71
N SER A 92 0.29 6.70 28.66
CA SER A 92 -0.16 5.36 29.09
C SER A 92 -0.82 4.55 27.97
N ASP A 93 -1.41 5.22 26.97
CA ASP A 93 -2.10 4.54 25.86
C ASP A 93 -1.13 3.73 25.00
N VAL A 94 0.15 4.12 24.92
CA VAL A 94 1.16 3.37 24.14
C VAL A 94 1.26 1.93 24.64
N LEU A 95 1.39 1.75 25.97
CA LEU A 95 1.51 0.44 26.59
C LEU A 95 0.17 -0.31 26.57
N ARG A 96 -0.94 0.41 26.79
CA ARG A 96 -2.29 -0.19 26.73
C ARG A 96 -2.56 -0.78 25.35
N ILE A 97 -2.31 -0.03 24.28
CA ILE A 97 -2.52 -0.48 22.90
C ILE A 97 -1.57 -1.64 22.59
N PHE A 98 -0.28 -1.52 22.90
CA PHE A 98 0.70 -2.58 22.68
C PHE A 98 0.30 -3.91 23.34
N ASN A 99 -0.16 -3.88 24.60
CA ASN A 99 -0.60 -5.07 25.32
C ASN A 99 -1.88 -5.67 24.73
N ASP A 100 -2.84 -4.84 24.31
CA ASP A 100 -4.03 -5.33 23.58
C ASP A 100 -3.65 -6.07 22.30
N GLN A 101 -2.63 -5.60 21.57
CA GLN A 101 -2.13 -6.29 20.38
C GLN A 101 -1.48 -7.64 20.72
N LEU A 102 -0.68 -7.71 21.80
CA LEU A 102 -0.14 -8.99 22.28
C LEU A 102 -1.27 -9.97 22.65
N ASP A 103 -2.31 -9.51 23.34
CA ASP A 103 -3.45 -10.35 23.74
C ASP A 103 -4.24 -10.87 22.52
N LYS A 104 -4.51 -9.98 21.55
CA LYS A 104 -5.24 -10.31 20.31
C LYS A 104 -4.47 -11.26 19.41
N THR A 105 -3.17 -11.07 19.26
CA THR A 105 -2.30 -11.94 18.46
C THR A 105 -1.85 -13.20 19.21
N GLY A 106 -1.93 -13.19 20.55
CA GLY A 106 -1.56 -14.31 21.41
C GLY A 106 -0.05 -14.58 21.47
N VAL A 107 0.78 -13.56 21.22
CA VAL A 107 2.25 -13.69 21.26
C VAL A 107 2.83 -12.94 22.45
N ASP A 108 4.04 -13.31 22.85
CA ASP A 108 4.77 -12.61 23.92
C ASP A 108 5.60 -11.43 23.44
N TYR A 109 5.89 -11.35 22.15
CA TYR A 109 6.70 -10.31 21.51
C TYR A 109 6.39 -10.17 20.01
N PHE A 110 6.68 -8.99 19.45
CA PHE A 110 6.69 -8.74 18.02
C PHE A 110 8.11 -8.68 17.48
N ASP A 111 8.33 -9.24 16.28
CA ASP A 111 9.61 -9.11 15.60
C ASP A 111 9.76 -7.69 15.05
N PHE A 112 8.77 -7.27 14.25
CA PHE A 112 8.75 -5.95 13.63
C PHE A 112 7.60 -5.15 14.23
N TYR A 113 7.88 -4.02 14.87
CA TYR A 113 6.84 -3.16 15.42
C TYR A 113 6.96 -1.76 14.84
N LEU A 114 5.90 -1.32 14.16
CA LEU A 114 5.89 -0.08 13.41
C LEU A 114 5.08 1.00 14.12
N ILE A 115 5.52 2.24 14.01
CA ILE A 115 4.59 3.36 14.14
C ILE A 115 3.76 3.46 12.86
N HIS A 116 2.43 3.41 12.98
CA HIS A 116 1.53 3.30 11.84
C HIS A 116 1.29 4.66 11.18
N ALA A 117 1.44 4.71 9.86
CA ALA A 117 1.06 5.82 8.99
C ALA A 117 1.58 7.19 9.43
N VAL A 118 2.90 7.27 9.63
CA VAL A 118 3.61 8.50 9.96
C VAL A 118 3.41 9.53 8.86
N ASN A 119 3.00 10.72 9.29
CA ASN A 119 2.93 11.94 8.52
C ASN A 119 3.10 13.13 9.47
N LYS A 120 2.98 14.37 9.00
CA LYS A 120 3.30 15.57 9.80
C LYS A 120 2.59 15.59 11.16
N THR A 121 1.27 15.36 11.19
CA THR A 121 0.51 15.35 12.45
C THR A 121 0.96 14.21 13.38
N ARG A 122 1.25 13.03 12.84
CA ARG A 122 1.62 11.87 13.65
C ARG A 122 3.03 12.04 14.22
N LEU A 123 3.93 12.73 13.52
CA LEU A 123 5.24 13.11 14.07
C LEU A 123 5.11 13.98 15.33
N GLU A 124 4.15 14.90 15.36
CA GLU A 124 3.86 15.70 16.55
C GLU A 124 3.34 14.83 17.70
N GLU A 125 2.42 13.90 17.43
CA GLU A 125 1.90 12.95 18.41
C GLU A 125 3.02 12.05 18.99
N ILE A 126 3.89 11.52 18.14
CA ILE A 126 5.03 10.67 18.52
C ILE A 126 5.91 11.37 19.55
N LYS A 127 6.22 12.66 19.30
CA LYS A 127 7.02 13.50 20.20
C LYS A 127 6.26 13.81 21.48
N LYS A 128 5.01 14.27 21.36
CA LYS A 128 4.14 14.69 22.48
C LYS A 128 3.96 13.58 23.52
N TYR A 129 3.71 12.35 23.06
CA TYR A 129 3.43 11.20 23.94
C TYR A 129 4.64 10.29 24.18
N LYS A 130 5.85 10.77 23.84
CA LYS A 130 7.13 10.05 24.05
C LYS A 130 7.10 8.61 23.55
N VAL A 131 6.44 8.38 22.42
CA VAL A 131 6.19 7.04 21.86
C VAL A 131 7.50 6.27 21.71
N LEU A 132 8.53 6.91 21.16
CA LEU A 132 9.83 6.28 20.93
C LEU A 132 10.54 5.85 22.22
N GLU A 133 10.39 6.58 23.32
CA GLU A 133 10.98 6.19 24.62
C GLU A 133 10.33 4.91 25.13
N LYS A 134 9.00 4.80 25.01
CA LYS A 134 8.25 3.59 25.38
C LYS A 134 8.60 2.40 24.49
N LEU A 135 8.71 2.59 23.18
CA LEU A 135 9.12 1.52 22.27
C LEU A 135 10.55 1.05 22.56
N LYS A 136 11.49 1.96 22.88
CA LYS A 136 12.84 1.59 23.35
C LYS A 136 12.79 0.75 24.62
N GLN A 137 11.95 1.11 25.60
CA GLN A 137 11.79 0.33 26.83
C GLN A 137 11.26 -1.09 26.53
N LEU A 138 10.25 -1.21 25.66
CA LEU A 138 9.72 -2.51 25.24
C LEU A 138 10.76 -3.35 24.48
N LYS A 139 11.62 -2.72 23.67
CA LYS A 139 12.74 -3.39 23.00
C LYS A 139 13.77 -3.92 24.02
N LEU A 140 14.13 -3.13 25.03
CA LEU A 140 15.00 -3.57 26.13
C LEU A 140 14.40 -4.73 26.94
N GLN A 141 13.08 -4.78 27.07
CA GLN A 141 12.35 -5.87 27.72
C GLN A 141 12.19 -7.13 26.83
N GLY A 142 12.65 -7.09 25.58
CA GLY A 142 12.51 -8.19 24.63
C GLY A 142 11.11 -8.35 24.04
N LYS A 143 10.20 -7.39 24.28
CA LYS A 143 8.83 -7.38 23.75
C LYS A 143 8.75 -6.91 22.29
N ILE A 144 9.73 -6.15 21.84
CA ILE A 144 9.92 -5.75 20.44
C ILE A 144 11.35 -6.12 20.02
N ARG A 145 11.54 -6.73 18.85
CA ARG A 145 12.90 -6.95 18.31
C ARG A 145 13.38 -5.78 17.47
N TYR A 146 12.54 -5.29 16.56
CA TYR A 146 12.87 -4.24 15.60
C TYR A 146 11.78 -3.15 15.58
N ILE A 147 12.21 -1.90 15.65
CA ILE A 147 11.35 -0.71 15.65
C ILE A 147 11.49 -0.03 14.28
N GLY A 148 10.36 0.17 13.63
CA GLY A 148 10.26 0.88 12.36
C GLY A 148 9.07 1.82 12.31
N PHE A 149 8.81 2.35 11.13
CA PHE A 149 7.61 3.12 10.86
C PHE A 149 7.11 2.87 9.44
N SER A 150 5.81 3.06 9.24
CA SER A 150 5.20 3.18 7.91
C SER A 150 4.91 4.63 7.61
N PHE A 151 4.96 5.03 6.34
CA PHE A 151 4.94 6.45 5.96
C PHE A 151 3.82 6.80 4.95
N HIS A 152 3.19 7.96 5.12
CA HIS A 152 2.10 8.48 4.28
C HIS A 152 2.07 10.02 4.23
N ASP A 153 3.14 10.66 3.74
CA ASP A 153 3.18 12.12 3.50
C ASP A 153 4.17 12.47 2.37
N ASN A 154 4.53 13.73 2.21
CA ASN A 154 5.55 14.19 1.26
C ASN A 154 6.99 13.96 1.76
N LEU A 155 7.94 14.11 0.83
CA LEU A 155 9.35 13.86 1.06
C LEU A 155 10.01 14.71 2.16
N ASP A 156 9.58 15.95 2.39
CA ASP A 156 10.17 16.79 3.44
C ASP A 156 9.82 16.23 4.84
N VAL A 157 8.56 15.81 5.01
CA VAL A 157 8.11 15.14 6.22
C VAL A 157 8.78 13.76 6.36
N PHE A 158 9.05 13.07 5.25
CA PHE A 158 9.79 11.82 5.26
C PHE A 158 11.21 12.01 5.82
N LYS A 159 11.93 13.03 5.33
CA LYS A 159 13.27 13.38 5.82
C LYS A 159 13.26 13.67 7.33
N GLU A 160 12.23 14.36 7.83
CA GLU A 160 12.04 14.55 9.27
C GLU A 160 11.84 13.22 10.02
N ALA A 161 10.95 12.36 9.52
CA ALA A 161 10.67 11.06 10.14
C ALA A 161 11.90 10.16 10.21
N VAL A 162 12.69 10.04 9.13
CA VAL A 162 13.92 9.23 9.13
C VAL A 162 14.97 9.81 10.09
N ASN A 163 15.02 11.13 10.29
CA ASN A 163 15.95 11.77 11.24
C ASN A 163 15.53 11.65 12.70
N LEU A 164 14.30 11.24 12.99
CA LEU A 164 13.75 11.24 14.35
C LEU A 164 14.35 10.14 15.24
N PHE A 165 14.84 9.05 14.66
CA PHE A 165 15.27 7.86 15.38
C PHE A 165 16.26 7.03 14.56
N ASP A 166 17.07 6.19 15.23
CA ASP A 166 17.90 5.18 14.56
C ASP A 166 17.03 3.95 14.26
N TRP A 167 16.32 4.02 13.13
CA TRP A 167 15.34 3.01 12.74
C TRP A 167 15.99 1.68 12.36
N ASP A 168 15.37 0.57 12.79
CA ASP A 168 15.81 -0.77 12.40
C ASP A 168 15.36 -1.11 10.96
N PHE A 169 14.25 -0.53 10.50
CA PHE A 169 13.68 -0.68 9.17
C PHE A 169 12.65 0.44 8.89
N CYS A 170 12.23 0.57 7.62
CA CYS A 170 11.15 1.48 7.24
C CYS A 170 10.23 0.81 6.21
N GLN A 171 8.92 1.00 6.37
CA GLN A 171 7.91 0.55 5.43
C GLN A 171 7.41 1.72 4.57
N ILE A 172 7.56 1.62 3.25
CA ILE A 172 7.18 2.69 2.33
C ILE A 172 6.31 2.19 1.18
N GLN A 173 5.49 3.08 0.62
CA GLN A 173 4.73 2.80 -0.60
C GLN A 173 5.61 2.98 -1.82
N LEU A 174 5.72 1.96 -2.67
CA LEU A 174 6.47 2.08 -3.92
C LEU A 174 5.95 1.09 -4.97
N ASN A 175 5.81 1.56 -6.21
CA ASN A 175 5.54 0.77 -7.40
C ASN A 175 6.00 1.55 -8.64
N TYR A 176 6.03 0.92 -9.82
CA TYR A 176 6.60 1.56 -11.01
C TYR A 176 5.80 2.77 -11.53
N MET A 177 4.53 2.93 -11.16
CA MET A 177 3.74 4.13 -11.50
C MET A 177 3.97 5.27 -10.49
N ASP A 178 4.23 4.94 -9.23
CA ASP A 178 4.28 5.89 -8.11
C ASP A 178 5.72 6.24 -7.66
N THR A 179 6.66 6.29 -8.61
CA THR A 179 8.09 6.55 -8.34
C THR A 179 8.39 7.91 -7.72
N ASN A 180 7.51 8.89 -7.89
CA ASN A 180 7.62 10.25 -7.33
C ASN A 180 6.45 10.59 -6.39
N HIS A 181 5.71 9.59 -5.92
CA HIS A 181 4.61 9.79 -4.97
C HIS A 181 5.11 9.67 -3.53
N GLN A 182 4.62 10.53 -2.64
CA GLN A 182 5.04 10.58 -1.24
C GLN A 182 6.56 10.76 -1.10
N GLN A 183 7.27 9.77 -0.55
CA GLN A 183 8.73 9.73 -0.49
C GLN A 183 9.38 9.24 -1.79
N GLY A 184 8.66 8.46 -2.61
CA GLY A 184 9.15 7.97 -3.90
C GLY A 184 10.50 7.24 -3.87
N LEU A 185 11.21 7.24 -4.99
CA LEU A 185 12.55 6.69 -5.13
C LEU A 185 13.60 7.51 -4.35
N GLU A 186 13.45 8.83 -4.24
CA GLU A 186 14.37 9.65 -3.42
C GLU A 186 14.34 9.22 -1.95
N GLY A 187 13.15 8.91 -1.41
CA GLY A 187 12.99 8.34 -0.09
C GLY A 187 13.64 6.97 0.07
N TYR A 188 13.51 6.10 -0.95
CA TYR A 188 14.21 4.81 -0.99
C TYR A 188 15.73 4.99 -0.96
N ASP A 189 16.27 5.94 -1.73
CA ASP A 189 17.72 6.22 -1.77
C ASP A 189 18.21 6.77 -0.43
N ILE A 190 17.43 7.63 0.25
CA ILE A 190 17.75 8.10 1.60
C ILE A 190 17.86 6.94 2.59
N LEU A 191 16.94 5.98 2.56
CA LEU A 191 16.98 4.79 3.42
C LEU A 191 18.18 3.90 3.08
N THR A 192 18.47 3.73 1.80
CA THR A 192 19.61 2.94 1.30
C THR A 192 20.95 3.53 1.75
N ASN A 193 21.14 4.83 1.59
CA ASN A 193 22.35 5.53 2.04
C ASN A 193 22.53 5.51 3.56
N ARG A 194 21.46 5.25 4.32
CA ARG A 194 21.47 5.12 5.79
C ARG A 194 21.48 3.68 6.26
N GLU A 195 21.59 2.72 5.35
CA GLU A 195 21.56 1.29 5.64
C GLU A 195 20.31 0.88 6.43
N ILE A 196 19.18 1.53 6.15
CA ILE A 196 17.88 1.19 6.74
C ILE A 196 17.16 0.23 5.78
N PRO A 197 16.92 -1.04 6.17
CA PRO A 197 16.13 -2.00 5.42
C PRO A 197 14.76 -1.47 5.00
N VAL A 198 14.38 -1.71 3.74
CA VAL A 198 13.10 -1.27 3.17
C VAL A 198 12.11 -2.42 3.09
N ILE A 199 10.91 -2.17 3.60
CA ILE A 199 9.72 -3.00 3.41
C ILE A 199 8.78 -2.25 2.46
N ILE A 200 8.34 -2.89 1.39
CA ILE A 200 7.45 -2.27 0.41
C ILE A 200 6.00 -2.65 0.69
N MET A 201 5.13 -1.65 0.78
CA MET A 201 3.68 -1.79 0.72
C MET A 201 3.13 -1.24 -0.59
N GLU A 202 1.91 -1.68 -0.94
CA GLU A 202 1.24 -1.36 -2.20
C GLU A 202 2.08 -1.58 -3.48
N PRO A 203 2.84 -2.69 -3.61
CA PRO A 203 3.66 -2.94 -4.79
C PRO A 203 2.83 -3.06 -6.08
N ILE A 204 1.54 -3.43 -5.94
CA ILE A 204 0.58 -3.58 -7.04
C ILE A 204 -0.49 -2.46 -7.06
N LYS A 205 -0.26 -1.34 -6.38
CA LYS A 205 -1.15 -0.16 -6.35
C LYS A 205 -2.63 -0.50 -6.07
N GLY A 206 -2.88 -1.23 -4.98
CA GLY A 206 -4.25 -1.64 -4.61
C GLY A 206 -4.91 -2.62 -5.59
N GLY A 207 -4.13 -3.29 -6.44
CA GLY A 207 -4.60 -4.21 -7.48
C GLY A 207 -4.68 -3.59 -8.87
N SER A 208 -4.47 -2.27 -9.01
CA SER A 208 -4.49 -1.58 -10.30
C SER A 208 -3.35 -1.97 -11.24
N LEU A 209 -2.31 -2.66 -10.74
CA LEU A 209 -1.22 -3.20 -11.57
C LEU A 209 -1.30 -4.73 -11.73
N ALA A 210 -2.45 -5.33 -11.43
CA ALA A 210 -2.66 -6.78 -11.55
C ALA A 210 -3.44 -7.18 -12.81
N LYS A 211 -4.07 -6.21 -13.48
CA LYS A 211 -4.85 -6.39 -14.72
C LYS A 211 -4.91 -5.04 -15.43
N PHE A 212 -4.92 -5.05 -16.75
CA PHE A 212 -5.14 -3.86 -17.57
C PHE A 212 -6.13 -4.15 -18.71
N ASN A 213 -6.34 -3.17 -19.58
CA ASN A 213 -7.00 -3.43 -20.85
C ASN A 213 -6.11 -4.29 -21.77
N PRO A 214 -6.69 -4.99 -22.77
CA PRO A 214 -5.93 -5.88 -23.66
C PRO A 214 -4.76 -5.23 -24.41
N GLU A 215 -4.83 -3.94 -24.74
CA GLU A 215 -3.74 -3.23 -25.43
C GLU A 215 -2.49 -3.09 -24.56
N ILE A 216 -2.64 -3.01 -23.23
CA ILE A 216 -1.52 -2.97 -22.30
C ILE A 216 -1.04 -4.40 -22.00
N GLU A 217 -1.96 -5.33 -21.75
CA GLU A 217 -1.60 -6.70 -21.38
C GLU A 217 -0.80 -7.40 -22.49
N ILE A 218 -1.11 -7.14 -23.76
CA ILE A 218 -0.36 -7.71 -24.88
C ILE A 218 1.12 -7.29 -24.86
N MET A 219 1.46 -6.08 -24.39
CA MET A 219 2.86 -5.64 -24.28
C MET A 219 3.67 -6.53 -23.33
N PHE A 220 3.06 -6.97 -22.23
CA PHE A 220 3.69 -7.90 -21.28
C PHE A 220 3.66 -9.33 -21.79
N ASN A 221 2.52 -9.77 -22.35
CA ASN A 221 2.30 -11.15 -22.77
C ASN A 221 3.14 -11.53 -24.01
N ASP A 222 3.36 -10.61 -24.95
CA ASP A 222 4.23 -10.83 -26.10
C ASP A 222 5.69 -11.03 -25.68
N TYR A 223 6.10 -10.37 -24.60
CA TYR A 223 7.44 -10.52 -24.05
C TYR A 223 7.58 -11.80 -23.21
N ASN A 224 6.63 -12.06 -22.29
CA ASN A 224 6.61 -13.28 -21.50
C ASN A 224 5.17 -13.75 -21.22
N PRO A 225 4.64 -14.72 -22.00
CA PRO A 225 3.25 -15.15 -21.90
C PRO A 225 2.96 -16.00 -20.64
N THR A 226 4.00 -16.36 -19.89
CA THR A 226 3.85 -17.15 -18.64
C THR A 226 3.88 -16.30 -17.38
N ALA A 227 4.31 -15.04 -17.50
CA ALA A 227 4.34 -14.11 -16.37
C ALA A 227 2.95 -13.50 -16.16
N SER A 228 2.45 -13.51 -14.92
CA SER A 228 1.25 -12.75 -14.59
C SER A 228 1.54 -11.25 -14.67
N ILE A 229 0.51 -10.45 -14.96
CA ILE A 229 0.62 -8.98 -15.01
C ILE A 229 1.12 -8.42 -13.67
N SER A 230 0.62 -8.94 -12.55
CA SER A 230 1.06 -8.57 -11.20
C SER A 230 2.53 -8.87 -10.94
N SER A 231 3.08 -9.95 -11.50
CA SER A 231 4.47 -10.34 -11.30
C SER A 231 5.46 -9.25 -11.75
N TRP A 232 5.13 -8.47 -12.78
CA TRP A 232 5.96 -7.36 -13.25
C TRP A 232 6.13 -6.27 -12.19
N ALA A 233 5.04 -5.89 -11.52
CA ALA A 233 5.07 -4.90 -10.45
C ALA A 233 5.87 -5.40 -9.25
N LEU A 234 5.69 -6.67 -8.87
CA LEU A 234 6.41 -7.33 -7.79
C LEU A 234 7.92 -7.47 -8.10
N ARG A 235 8.28 -7.87 -9.32
CA ARG A 235 9.67 -7.96 -9.77
C ARG A 235 10.33 -6.60 -9.86
N TRP A 236 9.61 -5.57 -10.28
CA TRP A 236 10.14 -4.21 -10.33
C TRP A 236 10.62 -3.75 -8.96
N VAL A 237 9.78 -3.84 -7.92
CA VAL A 237 10.22 -3.48 -6.56
C VAL A 237 11.27 -4.44 -6.01
N GLY A 238 11.19 -5.74 -6.34
CA GLY A 238 12.15 -6.75 -5.88
C GLY A 238 13.55 -6.63 -6.51
N SER A 239 13.66 -5.87 -7.60
CA SER A 239 14.93 -5.57 -8.27
C SER A 239 15.75 -4.50 -7.54
N LEU A 240 15.13 -3.77 -6.62
CA LEU A 240 15.79 -2.79 -5.77
C LEU A 240 16.54 -3.51 -4.62
N PRO A 241 17.88 -3.41 -4.54
CA PRO A 241 18.67 -4.23 -3.60
C PRO A 241 18.34 -4.04 -2.11
N ASN A 242 17.91 -2.84 -1.72
CA ASN A 242 17.57 -2.54 -0.33
C ASN A 242 16.11 -2.89 0.02
N VAL A 243 15.32 -3.39 -0.94
CA VAL A 243 14.01 -3.98 -0.66
C VAL A 243 14.20 -5.38 -0.08
N LYS A 244 13.81 -5.53 1.18
CA LYS A 244 14.03 -6.76 1.97
C LYS A 244 12.76 -7.59 2.13
N VAL A 245 11.59 -6.95 2.11
CA VAL A 245 10.27 -7.58 2.12
C VAL A 245 9.32 -6.80 1.22
N ILE A 246 8.50 -7.51 0.44
CA ILE A 246 7.43 -6.98 -0.39
C ILE A 246 6.12 -7.53 0.18
N LEU A 247 5.31 -6.64 0.75
CA LEU A 247 4.02 -6.99 1.32
C LEU A 247 2.98 -7.09 0.22
N SER A 248 2.41 -8.28 0.07
CA SER A 248 1.28 -8.51 -0.83
C SER A 248 0.05 -8.90 -0.04
N GLY A 249 -1.00 -8.09 -0.18
CA GLY A 249 -2.34 -8.45 0.30
C GLY A 249 -3.02 -9.36 -0.73
N MET A 250 -3.15 -10.64 -0.40
CA MET A 250 -3.69 -11.66 -1.30
C MET A 250 -5.10 -12.04 -0.84
N SER A 251 -6.09 -11.94 -1.73
CA SER A 251 -7.50 -12.19 -1.40
C SER A 251 -8.02 -13.53 -1.92
N THR A 252 -7.25 -14.27 -2.71
CA THR A 252 -7.60 -15.61 -3.18
C THR A 252 -6.39 -16.53 -3.12
N MET A 253 -6.61 -17.84 -3.17
CA MET A 253 -5.51 -18.82 -3.18
C MET A 253 -4.67 -18.69 -4.46
N GLU A 254 -5.28 -18.36 -5.59
CA GLU A 254 -4.60 -18.15 -6.87
C GLU A 254 -3.58 -17.02 -6.76
N HIS A 255 -3.91 -15.91 -6.09
CA HIS A 255 -2.95 -14.82 -5.84
C HIS A 255 -1.76 -15.30 -4.98
N VAL A 256 -2.01 -16.18 -4.01
CA VAL A 256 -0.95 -16.74 -3.16
C VAL A 256 -0.02 -17.62 -3.98
N ILE A 257 -0.58 -18.50 -4.80
CA ILE A 257 0.19 -19.39 -5.68
C ILE A 257 1.02 -18.57 -6.69
N ASP A 258 0.42 -17.58 -7.36
CA ASP A 258 1.09 -16.73 -8.34
C ASP A 258 2.26 -15.94 -7.73
N ASN A 259 2.04 -15.31 -6.57
CA ASN A 259 3.10 -14.58 -5.89
C ASN A 259 4.21 -15.51 -5.41
N ILE A 260 3.89 -16.69 -4.88
CA ILE A 260 4.90 -17.68 -4.50
C ILE A 260 5.70 -18.15 -5.71
N GLN A 261 5.07 -18.38 -6.87
CA GLN A 261 5.78 -18.74 -8.10
C GLN A 261 6.74 -17.62 -8.53
N THR A 262 6.28 -16.37 -8.51
CA THR A 262 7.08 -15.17 -8.81
C THR A 262 8.35 -15.09 -7.95
N PHE A 263 8.23 -15.38 -6.65
CA PHE A 263 9.36 -15.31 -5.72
C PHE A 263 10.10 -16.64 -5.53
N THR A 264 9.64 -17.75 -6.10
CA THR A 264 10.34 -19.04 -5.93
C THR A 264 11.63 -19.08 -6.72
N ASN A 265 11.59 -18.62 -7.98
CA ASN A 265 12.73 -18.50 -8.88
C ASN A 265 12.93 -17.02 -9.23
N PHE A 266 12.97 -16.17 -8.21
CA PHE A 266 13.01 -14.73 -8.38
C PHE A 266 14.20 -14.33 -9.27
N LYS A 267 13.90 -13.51 -10.28
CA LYS A 267 14.90 -12.85 -11.11
C LYS A 267 14.63 -11.35 -11.08
N PRO A 268 15.62 -10.53 -10.68
CA PRO A 268 15.57 -9.10 -10.92
C PRO A 268 15.23 -8.82 -12.39
N LEU A 269 14.58 -7.70 -12.64
CA LEU A 269 14.30 -7.25 -14.00
C LEU A 269 15.61 -6.92 -14.71
N GLU A 270 15.71 -7.38 -15.95
CA GLU A 270 16.79 -7.00 -16.83
C GLU A 270 16.55 -5.61 -17.44
N LYS A 271 17.59 -5.02 -18.04
CA LYS A 271 17.53 -3.66 -18.61
C LYS A 271 16.36 -3.50 -19.60
N HIS A 272 16.17 -4.45 -20.50
CA HIS A 272 15.11 -4.38 -21.51
C HIS A 272 13.71 -4.61 -20.92
N GLU A 273 13.61 -5.34 -19.79
CA GLU A 273 12.35 -5.48 -19.04
C GLU A 273 11.99 -4.16 -18.33
N LEU A 274 12.98 -3.41 -17.85
CA LEU A 274 12.77 -2.06 -17.32
C LEU A 274 12.31 -1.10 -18.43
N GLU A 275 12.92 -1.16 -19.61
CA GLU A 275 12.51 -0.38 -20.79
C GLU A 275 11.07 -0.72 -21.24
N LEU A 276 10.68 -2.00 -21.17
CA LEU A 276 9.30 -2.43 -21.41
C LEU A 276 8.35 -1.80 -20.38
N ILE A 277 8.69 -1.81 -19.09
CA ILE A 277 7.86 -1.17 -18.05
C ILE A 277 7.73 0.33 -18.30
N ASP A 278 8.80 1.03 -18.70
CA ASP A 278 8.72 2.45 -19.03
C ASP A 278 7.83 2.73 -20.25
N SER A 279 7.84 1.83 -21.24
CA SER A 279 6.93 1.87 -22.39
C SER A 279 5.47 1.67 -21.94
N VAL A 280 5.21 0.69 -21.07
CA VAL A 280 3.89 0.45 -20.48
C VAL A 280 3.42 1.65 -19.67
N LYS A 281 4.28 2.24 -18.82
CA LYS A 281 3.97 3.45 -18.06
C LYS A 281 3.55 4.60 -18.96
N SER A 282 4.30 4.82 -20.04
CA SER A 282 4.01 5.88 -21.01
C SER A 282 2.67 5.64 -21.71
N LYS A 283 2.39 4.40 -22.12
CA LYS A 283 1.10 4.02 -22.71
C LYS A 283 -0.04 4.17 -21.71
N LEU A 284 0.11 3.73 -20.46
CA LEU A 284 -0.88 3.95 -19.40
C LEU A 284 -1.17 5.44 -19.20
N ILE A 285 -0.14 6.27 -19.04
CA ILE A 285 -0.31 7.73 -18.90
C ILE A 285 -1.04 8.32 -20.12
N SER A 286 -0.78 7.83 -21.34
CA SER A 286 -1.49 8.30 -22.55
C SER A 286 -3.00 8.02 -22.55
N LEU A 287 -3.49 7.14 -21.66
CA LEU A 287 -4.91 6.82 -21.52
C LEU A 287 -5.66 7.83 -20.62
N THR A 288 -4.96 8.76 -19.95
CA THR A 288 -5.62 9.82 -19.17
C THR A 288 -6.55 10.64 -20.06
N LYS A 289 -7.71 11.00 -19.52
CA LYS A 289 -8.79 11.66 -20.24
C LYS A 289 -8.80 13.18 -20.03
N VAL A 290 -8.24 13.64 -18.91
CA VAL A 290 -8.21 15.04 -18.51
C VAL A 290 -6.85 15.38 -17.93
N ASP A 291 -6.18 16.41 -18.45
CA ASP A 291 -4.87 16.88 -17.95
C ASP A 291 -4.98 17.73 -16.67
N CYS A 292 -5.80 17.28 -15.71
CA CYS A 292 -6.00 17.95 -14.43
C CYS A 292 -4.79 17.74 -13.50
N THR A 293 -4.28 18.84 -12.93
CA THR A 293 -3.11 18.83 -12.04
C THR A 293 -3.47 18.82 -10.54
N ASP A 294 -4.75 18.73 -10.18
CA ASP A 294 -5.25 18.82 -8.79
C ASP A 294 -4.77 20.10 -8.05
N CYS A 295 -4.56 21.19 -8.78
CA CYS A 295 -4.15 22.49 -8.21
C CYS A 295 -5.23 23.20 -7.37
N LYS A 296 -6.50 22.75 -7.50
CA LYS A 296 -7.67 23.23 -6.75
C LYS A 296 -8.04 24.71 -6.93
N TYR A 297 -7.50 25.43 -7.91
CA TYR A 297 -7.95 26.80 -8.23
C TYR A 297 -9.44 26.90 -8.61
N CYS A 298 -10.01 25.83 -9.17
CA CYS A 298 -11.42 25.73 -9.50
C CYS A 298 -12.33 25.44 -8.29
N MET A 299 -11.76 25.25 -7.08
CA MET A 299 -12.47 24.89 -5.87
C MET A 299 -12.60 26.07 -4.90
N PRO A 300 -13.66 26.13 -4.06
CA PRO A 300 -14.82 25.24 -4.08
C PRO A 300 -15.75 25.51 -5.29
N CYS A 301 -16.47 24.48 -5.73
CA CYS A 301 -17.59 24.63 -6.66
C CYS A 301 -18.85 24.96 -5.86
N GLU A 302 -19.60 26.00 -6.27
CA GLU A 302 -20.83 26.43 -5.57
C GLU A 302 -21.93 25.36 -5.57
N TYR A 303 -21.89 24.44 -6.53
CA TYR A 303 -22.82 23.32 -6.66
C TYR A 303 -22.30 22.04 -5.97
N GLY A 304 -21.20 22.11 -5.22
CA GLY A 304 -20.70 21.00 -4.40
C GLY A 304 -19.83 19.98 -5.15
N VAL A 305 -19.65 20.10 -6.46
CA VAL A 305 -18.80 19.19 -7.25
C VAL A 305 -17.35 19.23 -6.76
N ASN A 306 -16.78 18.09 -6.40
CA ASN A 306 -15.34 17.97 -6.16
C ASN A 306 -14.62 17.71 -7.49
N ILE A 307 -14.37 18.78 -8.26
CA ILE A 307 -13.89 18.71 -9.65
C ILE A 307 -12.60 17.87 -9.77
N PRO A 308 -11.53 18.14 -8.99
CA PRO A 308 -10.29 17.37 -9.15
C PRO A 308 -10.45 15.89 -8.79
N THR A 309 -11.29 15.57 -7.79
CA THR A 309 -11.50 14.17 -7.40
C THR A 309 -12.27 13.41 -8.46
N ASN A 310 -13.31 13.99 -9.09
CA ASN A 310 -14.01 13.35 -10.20
C ASN A 310 -13.05 13.08 -11.38
N PHE A 311 -12.23 14.06 -11.78
CA PHE A 311 -11.23 13.85 -12.84
C PHE A 311 -10.15 12.84 -12.47
N LYS A 312 -9.71 12.80 -11.20
CA LYS A 312 -8.77 11.80 -10.72
C LYS A 312 -9.34 10.39 -10.87
N ILE A 313 -10.60 10.16 -10.47
CA ILE A 313 -11.25 8.85 -10.62
C ILE A 313 -11.38 8.50 -12.11
N TYR A 314 -11.78 9.47 -12.94
CA TYR A 314 -11.92 9.28 -14.38
C TYR A 314 -10.60 8.84 -15.04
N ASN A 315 -9.53 9.59 -14.79
CA ASN A 315 -8.20 9.26 -15.29
C ASN A 315 -7.69 7.93 -14.76
N GLN A 316 -7.85 7.66 -13.46
CA GLN A 316 -7.40 6.40 -12.86
C GLN A 316 -8.13 5.20 -13.46
N HIS A 317 -9.43 5.30 -13.67
CA HIS A 317 -10.17 4.22 -14.30
C HIS A 317 -9.76 4.02 -15.75
N ALA A 318 -9.60 5.11 -16.52
CA ALA A 318 -9.15 5.03 -17.90
C ALA A 318 -7.75 4.39 -18.05
N MET A 319 -6.85 4.60 -17.09
CA MET A 319 -5.53 3.96 -17.08
C MET A 319 -5.59 2.49 -16.67
N TYR A 320 -6.35 2.17 -15.62
CA TYR A 320 -6.18 0.90 -14.91
C TYR A 320 -7.37 -0.07 -14.99
N GLU A 321 -8.52 0.38 -15.49
CA GLU A 321 -9.79 -0.38 -15.54
C GLU A 321 -10.11 -1.13 -14.23
N ASN A 322 -9.82 -0.48 -13.11
CA ASN A 322 -10.06 -1.05 -11.78
C ASN A 322 -11.45 -0.65 -11.28
N ASP A 323 -12.47 -1.39 -11.72
CA ASP A 323 -13.88 -1.19 -11.36
C ASP A 323 -14.11 -1.09 -9.84
N LYS A 324 -13.45 -1.97 -9.07
CA LYS A 324 -13.62 -2.02 -7.61
C LYS A 324 -13.17 -0.71 -6.97
N SER A 325 -12.03 -0.18 -7.41
CA SER A 325 -11.52 1.11 -6.93
C SER A 325 -12.43 2.26 -7.37
N ALA A 326 -12.83 2.29 -8.65
CA ALA A 326 -13.72 3.33 -9.16
C ALA A 326 -15.07 3.36 -8.43
N LYS A 327 -15.77 2.21 -8.31
CA LYS A 327 -17.06 2.12 -7.58
C LYS A 327 -16.93 2.59 -6.14
N TRP A 328 -15.87 2.20 -5.44
CA TRP A 328 -15.65 2.66 -4.07
C TRP A 328 -15.47 4.18 -4.00
N GLN A 329 -14.62 4.75 -4.86
CA GLN A 329 -14.38 6.20 -4.89
C GLN A 329 -15.62 7.00 -5.29
N LEU A 330 -16.36 6.55 -6.31
CA LEU A 330 -17.62 7.15 -6.75
C LEU A 330 -18.68 7.12 -5.63
N SER A 331 -18.84 5.99 -4.94
CA SER A 331 -19.79 5.88 -3.82
C SER A 331 -19.46 6.83 -2.67
N ASN A 332 -18.18 7.16 -2.46
CA ASN A 332 -17.78 8.13 -1.44
C ASN A 332 -18.11 9.57 -1.85
N LEU A 333 -17.98 9.90 -3.15
CA LEU A 333 -18.43 11.18 -3.68
C LEU A 333 -19.95 11.32 -3.57
N GLU A 334 -20.71 10.27 -3.89
CA GLU A 334 -22.17 10.24 -3.74
C GLU A 334 -22.59 10.48 -2.29
N LYS A 335 -22.01 9.74 -1.34
CA LYS A 335 -22.29 9.93 0.11
C LYS A 335 -21.97 11.35 0.60
N SER A 336 -20.99 12.00 -0.02
CA SER A 336 -20.58 13.36 0.33
C SER A 336 -21.31 14.43 -0.49
N ASN A 337 -22.19 14.05 -1.41
CA ASN A 337 -22.84 14.92 -2.40
C ASN A 337 -21.85 15.78 -3.20
N GLN A 338 -20.77 15.17 -3.70
CA GLN A 338 -19.67 15.83 -4.42
C GLN A 338 -19.44 15.31 -5.85
N THR A 339 -20.44 14.65 -6.42
CA THR A 339 -20.38 14.00 -7.74
C THR A 339 -20.37 15.03 -8.88
N SER A 340 -19.92 14.62 -10.07
CA SER A 340 -20.02 15.42 -11.30
C SER A 340 -21.46 15.71 -11.74
N GLU A 341 -22.45 14.90 -11.33
CA GLU A 341 -23.88 15.12 -11.61
C GLU A 341 -24.42 16.44 -11.06
N ASN A 342 -23.77 17.01 -10.03
CA ASN A 342 -24.17 18.30 -9.47
C ASN A 342 -23.75 19.49 -10.36
N CYS A 343 -22.97 19.27 -11.41
CA CYS A 343 -22.54 20.33 -12.32
C CYS A 343 -23.74 20.87 -13.12
N VAL A 344 -24.00 22.18 -13.05
CA VAL A 344 -25.04 22.87 -13.83
C VAL A 344 -24.48 23.65 -15.03
N GLU A 345 -23.22 23.39 -15.39
CA GLU A 345 -22.54 24.02 -16.53
C GLU A 345 -22.46 25.57 -16.44
N CYS A 346 -22.28 26.12 -15.24
CA CYS A 346 -22.20 27.58 -15.02
C CYS A 346 -20.93 28.25 -15.58
N GLN A 347 -19.95 27.46 -16.05
CA GLN A 347 -18.68 27.90 -16.66
C GLN A 347 -17.68 28.66 -15.75
N GLU A 348 -18.01 28.96 -14.49
CA GLU A 348 -17.12 29.74 -13.61
C GLU A 348 -15.74 29.11 -13.40
N CYS A 349 -15.69 27.78 -13.30
CA CYS A 349 -14.47 27.02 -13.05
C CYS A 349 -13.47 27.08 -14.21
N VAL A 350 -13.93 27.30 -15.45
CA VAL A 350 -13.09 27.34 -16.65
C VAL A 350 -12.09 28.49 -16.58
N SER A 351 -12.56 29.68 -16.19
CA SER A 351 -11.71 30.87 -16.02
C SER A 351 -10.64 30.71 -14.92
N LYS A 352 -10.86 29.79 -13.97
CA LYS A 352 -9.95 29.49 -12.86
C LYS A 352 -8.96 28.37 -13.19
N CYS A 353 -9.12 27.67 -14.31
CA CYS A 353 -8.30 26.52 -14.66
C CYS A 353 -7.03 26.96 -15.41
N PRO A 354 -5.82 26.84 -14.81
CA PRO A 354 -4.60 27.23 -15.50
C PRO A 354 -4.23 26.31 -16.67
N GLN A 355 -4.86 25.13 -16.77
CA GLN A 355 -4.73 24.20 -17.89
C GLN A 355 -5.72 24.47 -19.03
N ASN A 356 -6.58 25.48 -18.91
CA ASN A 356 -7.63 25.81 -19.87
C ASN A 356 -8.56 24.62 -20.19
N ILE A 357 -8.86 23.79 -19.19
CA ILE A 357 -9.76 22.65 -19.33
C ILE A 357 -11.20 23.18 -19.40
N ASP A 358 -11.96 22.71 -20.39
CA ASP A 358 -13.42 22.82 -20.37
C ASP A 358 -13.98 21.86 -19.32
N ILE A 359 -13.99 22.32 -18.07
CA ILE A 359 -14.33 21.51 -16.92
C ILE A 359 -15.76 20.95 -17.01
N PRO A 360 -16.81 21.73 -17.31
CA PRO A 360 -18.16 21.20 -17.43
C PRO A 360 -18.28 20.10 -18.49
N THR A 361 -17.71 20.30 -19.67
CA THR A 361 -17.70 19.27 -20.72
C THR A 361 -17.00 17.99 -20.25
N LYS A 362 -15.82 18.11 -19.62
CA LYS A 362 -15.09 16.94 -19.11
C LYS A 362 -15.79 16.21 -17.97
N LEU A 363 -16.53 16.92 -17.12
CA LEU A 363 -17.34 16.28 -16.08
C LEU A 363 -18.49 15.48 -16.70
N LYS A 364 -19.13 16.02 -17.74
CA LYS A 364 -20.18 15.31 -18.49
C LYS A 364 -19.64 14.07 -19.22
N GLU A 365 -18.50 14.19 -19.90
CA GLU A 365 -17.82 13.04 -20.51
C GLU A 365 -17.49 11.95 -19.47
N SER A 366 -17.05 12.36 -18.27
CA SER A 366 -16.80 11.42 -17.17
C SER A 366 -18.07 10.70 -16.72
N GLU A 367 -19.21 11.38 -16.65
CA GLU A 367 -20.50 10.76 -16.30
C GLU A 367 -20.93 9.73 -17.35
N GLU A 368 -20.86 10.09 -18.63
CA GLU A 368 -21.21 9.20 -19.74
C GLU A 368 -20.29 7.97 -19.76
N TYR A 369 -18.99 8.17 -19.55
CA TYR A 369 -18.00 7.10 -19.45
C TYR A 369 -18.32 6.11 -18.32
N PHE A 370 -18.62 6.59 -17.11
CA PHE A 370 -18.92 5.68 -16.00
C PHE A 370 -20.25 4.93 -16.18
N LYS A 371 -21.22 5.51 -16.89
CA LYS A 371 -22.46 4.81 -17.27
C LYS A 371 -22.20 3.70 -18.28
N GLU A 372 -21.35 3.95 -19.29
CA GLU A 372 -20.97 2.95 -20.29
C GLU A 372 -20.30 1.72 -19.64
N TYR A 373 -19.46 1.94 -18.64
CA TYR A 373 -18.78 0.87 -17.89
C TYR A 373 -19.63 0.24 -16.78
N GLY A 374 -20.90 0.67 -16.59
CA GLY A 374 -21.77 0.14 -15.52
C GLY A 374 -21.22 0.37 -14.11
N LEU A 375 -20.54 1.51 -13.92
CA LEU A 375 -19.97 1.94 -12.64
C LEU A 375 -20.85 2.95 -11.90
N LYS A 376 -21.90 3.44 -12.57
CA LYS A 376 -22.97 4.28 -12.05
C LYS A 376 -24.33 3.76 -12.49
#